data_AF-A0A173S7M5-F1
#
_entry.id   AF-A0A173S7M5-F1
#
_cell.length_a   1.000
_cell.length_b   1.000
_cell.length_c   1.000
_cell.angle_alpha   90.00
_cell.angle_beta   90.00
_cell.angle_gamma   90.00
#
_symmetry.space_group_name_H-M   'P 1'
#
loop_
_entity.id
_entity.type
_entity.pdbx_description
1 polymer ?
#
loop_
_entity_poly.entity_id
_entity_poly.type
_entity_poly.pdbx_seq_one_letter_code
_entity_poly.pdbx_strand_id
1 'polypeptide(L)'
;MVKVKINGKTYNVKEMTFKEYTKMEEQGFSIIEAFRKKQLTLIAMGFVCAVVDCDRDEAENLVTQHILGGGNIIDITDAFGKAISESDFFQKMLGVVQEKKTKVEKETSPEE
;
A
#
# COMPACT_ATOMS: atom_id res chain seq x y z
N MET A 1 -7.10 -8.99 -3.29
CA MET A 1 -6.00 -9.60 -2.50
C MET A 1 -4.68 -9.22 -3.14
N VAL A 2 -4.02 -8.22 -2.55
CA VAL A 2 -2.80 -7.62 -3.07
C VAL A 2 -1.60 -8.54 -2.81
N LYS A 3 -0.70 -8.63 -3.79
CA LYS A 3 0.59 -9.30 -3.67
C LYS A 3 1.71 -8.30 -3.89
N VAL A 4 2.80 -8.44 -3.15
CA VAL A 4 4.00 -7.63 -3.33
C VAL A 4 5.22 -8.55 -3.41
N LYS A 5 6.16 -8.25 -4.30
CA LYS A 5 7.44 -8.96 -4.38
C LYS A 5 8.50 -8.10 -3.70
N ILE A 6 9.13 -8.62 -2.65
CA ILE A 6 10.20 -7.96 -1.91
C ILE A 6 11.38 -8.90 -1.92
N ASN A 7 12.54 -8.41 -2.39
CA ASN A 7 13.78 -9.16 -2.51
C ASN A 7 13.61 -10.61 -3.02
N GLY A 8 13.01 -10.78 -4.20
CA GLY A 8 12.82 -12.11 -4.80
C GLY A 8 11.65 -12.94 -4.23
N LYS A 9 11.13 -12.61 -3.05
CA LYS A 9 10.03 -13.33 -2.39
C LYS A 9 8.69 -12.61 -2.57
N THR A 10 7.63 -13.37 -2.83
CA THR A 10 6.27 -12.84 -2.94
C THR A 10 5.53 -12.99 -1.62
N TYR A 11 4.93 -11.90 -1.17
CA TYR A 11 4.14 -11.81 0.05
C TYR A 11 2.67 -11.52 -0.31
N ASN A 12 1.77 -12.22 0.37
CA ASN A 12 0.34 -11.90 0.34
C ASN A 12 0.09 -10.81 1.38
N VAL A 13 -0.34 -9.64 0.91
CA VAL A 13 -0.66 -8.52 1.78
C VAL A 13 -1.97 -8.85 2.49
N LYS A 14 -1.93 -8.92 3.81
CA LYS A 14 -3.14 -9.07 4.64
C LYS A 14 -4.00 -7.82 4.48
N GLU A 15 -5.27 -7.91 4.84
CA GLU A 15 -6.11 -6.73 4.91
C GLU A 15 -5.45 -5.69 5.82
N MET A 16 -5.26 -4.49 5.29
CA MET A 16 -4.61 -3.41 6.03
C MET A 16 -5.63 -2.87 7.04
N THR A 17 -5.36 -3.05 8.33
CA THR A 17 -6.24 -2.57 9.40
C THR A 17 -5.48 -1.64 10.34
N PHE A 18 -6.12 -1.26 11.46
CA PHE A 18 -5.49 -0.42 12.48
C PHE A 18 -4.17 -1.01 13.00
N LYS A 19 -4.06 -2.35 13.10
CA LYS A 19 -2.85 -3.03 13.57
C LYS A 19 -1.66 -2.78 12.65
N GLU A 20 -1.84 -2.97 11.35
CA GLU A 20 -0.79 -2.71 10.37
C GLU A 20 -0.44 -1.22 10.33
N TYR A 21 -1.44 -0.34 10.48
CA TYR A 21 -1.21 1.10 10.56
C TYR A 21 -0.30 1.49 11.73
N THR A 22 -0.62 1.05 12.95
CA THR A 22 0.15 1.41 14.14
C THR A 22 1.54 0.81 14.08
N LYS A 23 1.70 -0.40 13.54
CA LYS A 23 3.02 -1.01 13.34
C LYS A 23 3.92 -0.15 12.44
N MET A 24 3.34 0.48 11.42
CA MET A 24 4.07 1.40 10.55
C MET A 24 4.45 2.69 11.28
N GLU A 25 3.53 3.27 12.08
CA GLU A 25 3.82 4.49 12.85
C GLU A 25 4.80 4.28 14.01
N GLU A 26 4.82 3.08 14.61
CA GLU A 26 5.79 2.67 15.64
C GLU A 26 7.25 2.78 15.17
N GLN A 27 7.49 2.83 13.86
CA GLN A 27 8.82 3.09 13.30
C GLN A 27 9.24 4.57 13.40
N GLY A 28 8.45 5.42 14.08
CA GLY A 28 8.81 6.79 14.41
C GLY A 28 8.53 7.81 13.31
N PHE A 29 7.55 7.54 12.44
CA PHE A 29 7.10 8.51 11.43
C PHE A 29 5.60 8.43 11.19
N SER A 30 4.99 9.57 10.85
CA SER A 30 3.57 9.63 10.49
C SER A 30 3.37 9.17 9.05
N ILE A 31 2.49 8.18 8.86
CA ILE A 31 2.15 7.67 7.53
C ILE A 31 1.39 8.72 6.71
N ILE A 32 0.47 9.45 7.33
CA ILE A 32 -0.27 10.55 6.69
C ILE A 32 0.69 11.62 6.17
N GLU A 33 1.66 12.04 6.98
CA GLU A 33 2.67 13.02 6.56
C GLU A 33 3.58 12.47 5.45
N ALA A 34 3.99 11.21 5.54
CA ALA A 34 4.81 10.57 4.53
C ALA A 34 4.09 10.54 3.17
N PHE A 35 2.80 10.23 3.14
CA PHE A 35 1.97 10.34 1.93
C PHE A 35 1.90 11.77 1.41
N ARG A 36 1.56 12.73 2.28
CA ARG A 36 1.42 14.15 1.91
C ARG A 36 2.69 14.69 1.27
N LYS A 37 3.86 14.30 1.79
CA LYS A 37 5.18 14.72 1.33
C LYS A 37 5.77 13.81 0.24
N LYS A 38 5.03 12.78 -0.20
CA LYS A 38 5.50 11.78 -1.18
C LYS A 38 6.85 11.14 -0.78
N GLN A 39 7.03 10.84 0.51
CA GLN A 39 8.25 10.23 1.04
C GLN A 39 8.27 8.72 0.77
N LEU A 40 8.52 8.35 -0.48
CA LEU A 40 8.44 6.97 -0.97
C LEU A 40 9.27 5.97 -0.16
N THR A 41 10.46 6.37 0.30
CA THR A 41 11.35 5.50 1.08
C THR A 41 10.76 5.16 2.46
N LEU A 42 10.17 6.13 3.15
CA LEU A 42 9.48 5.90 4.42
C LEU A 42 8.24 5.04 4.23
N ILE A 43 7.45 5.34 3.19
CA ILE A 43 6.24 4.56 2.86
C ILE A 43 6.61 3.09 2.60
N ALA A 44 7.62 2.86 1.76
CA ALA A 44 8.08 1.50 1.44
C ALA A 44 8.61 0.78 2.68
N MET A 45 9.47 1.41 3.49
CA MET A 45 10.02 0.81 4.71
C MET A 45 8.91 0.41 5.69
N GLY A 46 7.99 1.32 6.02
CA GLY A 46 6.89 1.01 6.93
C GLY A 46 6.01 -0.12 6.40
N PHE A 47 5.66 -0.07 5.10
CA PHE A 47 4.86 -1.13 4.49
C PHE A 47 5.55 -2.50 4.54
N VAL A 48 6.86 -2.55 4.32
CA VAL A 48 7.64 -3.79 4.48
C VAL A 48 7.62 -4.30 5.92
N CYS A 49 7.79 -3.43 6.93
CA CYS A 49 7.66 -3.83 8.34
C CYS A 49 6.29 -4.47 8.63
N ALA A 50 5.21 -3.94 8.07
CA ALA A 50 3.86 -4.46 8.24
C ALA A 50 3.64 -5.81 7.51
N VAL A 51 4.09 -5.92 6.25
CA VAL A 51 3.86 -7.11 5.41
C VAL A 51 4.74 -8.29 5.80
N VAL A 52 6.02 -8.04 6.08
CA VAL A 52 7.00 -9.08 6.41
C VAL A 52 6.96 -9.44 7.90
N ASP A 53 6.30 -8.60 8.69
CA ASP A 53 6.26 -8.69 10.14
C ASP A 53 7.65 -8.51 10.81
N CYS A 54 8.50 -7.64 10.25
CA CYS A 54 9.86 -7.38 10.74
C CYS A 54 10.01 -5.98 11.37
N ASP A 55 11.19 -5.71 11.94
CA ASP A 55 11.57 -4.38 12.41
C ASP A 55 12.09 -3.47 11.27
N ARG A 56 12.50 -2.25 11.64
CA ARG A 56 13.04 -1.27 10.69
C ARG A 56 14.33 -1.76 10.03
N ASP A 57 15.30 -2.25 10.80
CA ASP A 57 16.62 -2.59 10.28
C ASP A 57 16.52 -3.72 9.25
N GLU A 58 15.69 -4.73 9.53
CA GLU A 58 15.42 -5.81 8.58
C GLU A 58 14.66 -5.30 7.34
N ALA A 59 13.68 -4.42 7.52
CA ALA A 59 12.93 -3.84 6.40
C ALA A 59 13.83 -3.00 5.48
N GLU A 60 14.70 -2.16 6.05
CA GLU A 60 15.67 -1.35 5.32
C GLU A 60 16.64 -2.23 4.52
N ASN A 61 17.13 -3.32 5.14
CA ASN A 61 17.96 -4.29 4.45
C ASN A 61 17.20 -4.97 3.29
N LEU A 62 15.97 -5.43 3.53
CA LEU A 62 15.15 -6.07 2.48
C LEU A 62 14.84 -5.13 1.32
N VAL A 63 14.51 -3.86 1.59
CA VAL A 63 14.29 -2.84 0.55
C VAL A 63 15.58 -2.57 -0.21
N THR A 64 16.72 -2.48 0.49
CA THR A 64 18.04 -2.30 -0.13
C THR A 64 18.37 -3.45 -1.07
N GLN A 65 18.24 -4.70 -0.60
CA GLN A 65 18.50 -5.87 -1.44
C GLN A 65 17.51 -5.99 -2.60
N HIS A 66 16.25 -5.60 -2.41
CA HIS A 66 15.27 -5.56 -3.49
C HIS A 66 15.72 -4.62 -4.61
N ILE A 67 16.18 -3.41 -4.28
CA ILE A 67 16.66 -2.42 -5.25
C ILE A 67 17.95 -2.91 -5.92
N LEU A 68 18.92 -3.40 -5.16
CA LEU A 68 20.18 -3.93 -5.69
C LEU A 68 19.96 -5.16 -6.59
N GLY A 69 18.93 -5.96 -6.32
CA GLY A 69 18.49 -7.07 -7.15
C GLY A 69 17.68 -6.67 -8.40
N GLY A 70 17.57 -5.38 -8.69
CA GLY A 70 16.85 -4.85 -9.86
C GLY A 70 15.35 -4.64 -9.66
N GLY A 71 14.85 -4.77 -8.42
CA GLY A 71 13.48 -4.44 -8.06
C GLY A 71 13.25 -2.92 -7.92
N ASN A 72 11.99 -2.50 -8.00
CA ASN A 72 11.63 -1.09 -7.99
C ASN A 72 10.86 -0.73 -6.71
N ILE A 73 11.29 0.32 -6.01
CA ILE A 73 10.60 0.83 -4.81
C ILE A 73 9.17 1.28 -5.12
N ILE A 74 8.91 1.74 -6.35
CA ILE A 74 7.57 2.14 -6.80
C ILE A 74 6.60 0.96 -6.73
N ASP A 75 7.04 -0.26 -7.07
CA ASP A 75 6.18 -1.44 -7.02
C ASP A 75 5.71 -1.74 -5.58
N ILE A 76 6.59 -1.48 -4.60
CA ILE A 76 6.28 -1.63 -3.17
C ILE A 76 5.25 -0.58 -2.74
N THR A 77 5.46 0.69 -3.11
CA THR A 77 4.53 1.77 -2.75
C THR A 77 3.19 1.65 -3.47
N ASP A 78 3.16 1.14 -4.70
CA ASP A 78 1.93 0.88 -5.45
C ASP A 78 1.14 -0.27 -4.85
N ALA A 79 1.83 -1.32 -4.39
CA ALA A 79 1.18 -2.41 -3.64
C ALA A 79 0.55 -1.89 -2.34
N PHE A 80 1.23 -0.98 -1.63
CA PHE A 80 0.65 -0.32 -0.46
C PHE A 80 -0.58 0.51 -0.82
N GLY A 81 -0.50 1.36 -1.86
CA GLY A 81 -1.64 2.15 -2.34
C GLY A 81 -2.85 1.27 -2.69
N LYS A 82 -2.63 0.14 -3.36
CA LYS A 82 -3.67 -0.86 -3.65
C LYS A 82 -4.25 -1.45 -2.36
N ALA A 83 -3.40 -1.84 -1.41
CA ALA A 83 -3.85 -2.45 -0.16
C ALA A 83 -4.69 -1.49 0.71
N ILE A 84 -4.34 -0.21 0.73
CA ILE A 84 -5.14 0.85 1.36
C ILE A 84 -6.46 1.10 0.61
N SER A 85 -6.44 1.04 -0.73
CA SER A 85 -7.66 1.20 -1.54
C SER A 85 -8.64 0.05 -1.40
N GLU A 86 -8.14 -1.18 -1.21
CA GLU A 86 -8.95 -2.39 -0.99
C GLU A 86 -9.40 -2.54 0.49
N SER A 87 -8.86 -1.76 1.43
CA SER A 87 -9.20 -1.84 2.84
C SER A 87 -10.41 -0.97 3.20
N ASP A 88 -11.52 -1.63 3.59
CA ASP A 88 -12.71 -0.97 4.10
C ASP A 88 -12.42 -0.09 5.32
N PHE A 89 -11.51 -0.55 6.19
CA PHE A 89 -11.09 0.20 7.38
C PHE A 89 -10.47 1.54 6.97
N PHE A 90 -9.48 1.53 6.06
CA PHE A 90 -8.79 2.74 5.66
C PHE A 90 -9.65 3.68 4.82
N GLN A 91 -10.50 3.14 3.93
CA GLN A 91 -11.47 3.94 3.20
C GLN A 91 -12.36 4.76 4.14
N LYS A 92 -12.82 4.16 5.25
CA LYS A 92 -13.62 4.84 6.27
C LYS A 92 -12.79 5.79 7.14
N MET A 93 -11.60 5.36 7.60
CA MET A 93 -10.71 6.16 8.46
C MET A 93 -10.28 7.47 7.79
N LEU A 94 -9.93 7.41 6.51
CA LEU A 94 -9.46 8.56 5.74
C LEU A 94 -10.62 9.38 5.15
N GLY A 95 -11.88 8.98 5.37
CA GLY A 95 -13.06 9.66 4.83
C GLY A 95 -13.17 9.58 3.31
N VAL A 96 -12.56 8.58 2.67
CA VAL A 96 -12.53 8.39 1.21
C VAL A 96 -13.76 7.63 0.70
N VAL A 97 -14.76 7.37 1.56
CA VAL A 97 -16.06 6.85 1.14
C VAL A 97 -16.70 7.86 0.18
N GLN A 98 -16.42 7.67 -1.10
CA GLN A 98 -16.84 8.53 -2.20
C GLN A 98 -18.36 8.62 -2.28
N GLU A 99 -18.84 9.79 -2.70
CA GLU A 99 -20.01 9.93 -3.55
C GLU A 99 -19.86 9.06 -4.82
N LYS A 100 -20.06 7.74 -4.70
CA LYS A 100 -20.44 6.91 -5.85
C LYS A 100 -21.93 7.16 -6.12
N LYS A 101 -22.25 8.30 -6.75
CA LYS A 101 -23.52 8.44 -7.48
C LYS A 101 -23.34 7.90 -8.89
N THR A 102 -23.78 6.66 -9.04
CA THR A 102 -24.38 6.00 -10.20
C THR A 102 -24.71 6.90 -11.41
N LYS A 103 -24.26 6.51 -12.61
CA LYS A 103 -25.07 6.41 -13.85
C LYS A 103 -24.30 5.59 -14.89
N VAL A 104 -24.60 4.29 -15.01
CA VAL A 104 -25.61 3.67 -15.90
C VAL A 104 -24.99 3.33 -17.26
N GLU A 105 -24.62 2.05 -17.34
CA GLU A 105 -24.76 1.15 -18.47
C GLU A 105 -25.94 1.55 -19.39
N LYS A 106 -25.63 1.95 -20.62
CA LYS A 106 -26.55 1.85 -21.75
C LYS A 106 -25.77 1.26 -22.92
N GLU A 107 -25.79 -0.06 -23.00
CA GLU A 107 -25.97 -0.68 -24.31
C GLU A 107 -27.42 -0.45 -24.74
N THR A 108 -27.61 0.14 -25.91
CA THR A 108 -28.72 -0.13 -26.84
C THR A 108 -28.41 0.53 -28.18
N SER A 109 -27.88 -0.31 -29.07
CA SER A 109 -27.97 -0.41 -30.55
C SER A 109 -27.92 0.81 -31.49
N PRO A 110 -27.27 0.67 -32.66
CA PRO A 110 -27.38 1.56 -33.81
C PRO A 110 -28.55 1.17 -34.73
N GLU A 111 -29.41 2.12 -35.11
CA GLU A 111 -30.39 2.18 -36.23
C GLU A 111 -31.17 3.50 -35.98
N GLU A 112 -31.38 4.45 -36.89
CA GLU A 112 -31.55 4.49 -38.36
C GLU A 112 -30.79 5.66 -39.00
#